data_AF-A0A521SAM6-F1
#
_entry.id   AF-A0A521SAM6-F1
#
_cell.length_a   1.000
_cell.length_b   1.000
_cell.length_c   1.000
_cell.angle_alpha   90.00
_cell.angle_beta   90.00
_cell.angle_gamma   90.00
#
_symmetry.space_group_name_H-M   'P 1'
#
loop_
_entity.id
_entity.type
_entity.pdbx_description
1 polymer ?
#
loop_
_entity_poly.entity_id
_entity_poly.type
_entity_poly.pdbx_seq_one_letter_code
_entity_poly.pdbx_strand_id
1 'polypeptide(L)'
;MATQPWAAGPKEILEHGISLLRKDSDKNRRLALLSVDNAVELTIKTYLGLPKRINGINVPRKEYAEFSESFPKLLDALEQYAVPKISGIELGEIEWFHRLRNQLYHQGNGLTVDRDKVEIYSELAKLLFESLFEEQLSFAPEDQHQMLGEFLAAWVSFERMIAELSKLNAAKLTTLAGRTRPPLMAMGRMVRVGVFEPAEAKEIDELRKIRNEVVHGIVDYKTVINRKVIQRLEKITEKYQHVLDSSPPPADA
;
A
#
# COMPACT_ATOMS: atom_id res chain seq x y z
N MET A 1 20.39 7.57 -7.52
CA MET A 1 19.87 8.62 -8.42
C MET A 1 19.57 9.86 -7.58
N ALA A 2 19.59 11.06 -8.16
CA ALA A 2 19.21 12.26 -7.42
C ALA A 2 17.70 12.24 -7.15
N THR A 3 17.29 12.46 -5.90
CA THR A 3 15.88 12.55 -5.52
C THR A 3 15.18 13.62 -6.33
N GLN A 4 13.97 13.32 -6.80
CA GLN A 4 13.19 14.30 -7.55
C GLN A 4 12.88 15.50 -6.63
N PRO A 5 13.07 16.77 -7.07
CA PRO A 5 12.99 17.93 -6.17
C PRO A 5 11.68 18.04 -5.40
N TRP A 6 10.56 17.62 -6.00
CA TRP A 6 9.24 17.61 -5.37
C TRP A 6 9.06 16.50 -4.33
N ALA A 7 9.75 15.37 -4.49
CA ALA A 7 9.68 14.24 -3.56
C ALA A 7 10.55 14.46 -2.30
N ALA A 8 11.50 15.40 -2.34
CA ALA A 8 12.44 15.68 -1.25
C ALA A 8 11.75 16.01 0.08
N GLY A 9 10.71 16.87 0.06
CA GLY A 9 9.98 17.25 1.26
C GLY A 9 9.27 16.06 1.95
N PRO A 10 8.37 15.34 1.25
CA PRO A 10 7.75 14.15 1.82
C PRO A 10 8.76 13.09 2.28
N LYS A 11 9.84 12.90 1.51
CA LYS A 11 10.92 11.97 1.85
C LYS A 11 11.60 12.33 3.17
N GLU A 12 12.02 13.58 3.33
CA GLU A 12 12.69 14.06 4.54
C GLU A 12 11.82 13.84 5.79
N ILE A 13 10.52 14.15 5.71
CA ILE A 13 9.60 13.97 6.83
C ILE A 13 9.43 12.49 7.17
N LEU A 14 9.31 11.62 6.15
CA LEU A 14 9.18 10.17 6.36
C LEU A 14 10.44 9.58 7.00
N GLU A 15 11.61 9.91 6.46
CA GLU A 15 12.91 9.48 7.01
C GLU A 15 13.09 9.96 8.46
N HIS A 16 12.72 11.22 8.75
CA HIS A 16 12.75 11.74 10.10
C HIS A 16 11.81 10.97 11.04
N GLY A 17 10.56 10.74 10.61
CA GLY A 17 9.56 10.00 11.37
C GLY A 17 10.04 8.61 11.76
N ILE A 18 10.66 7.90 10.81
CA ILE A 18 11.23 6.57 11.03
C ILE A 18 12.43 6.63 11.99
N SER A 19 13.34 7.61 11.81
CA SER A 19 14.54 7.74 12.63
C SER A 19 14.25 7.92 14.13
N LEU A 20 13.07 8.45 14.48
CA LEU A 20 12.64 8.61 15.87
C LEU A 20 12.50 7.25 16.58
N LEU A 21 12.22 6.18 15.85
CA LEU A 21 12.10 4.83 16.39
C LEU A 21 13.45 4.24 16.83
N ARG A 22 14.60 4.80 16.42
CA ARG A 22 15.93 4.34 16.89
C ARG A 22 16.07 4.43 18.41
N LYS A 23 15.48 5.46 19.01
CA LYS A 23 15.40 5.62 20.46
C LYS A 23 13.98 5.35 20.91
N ASP A 24 13.72 4.11 21.29
CA ASP A 24 12.37 3.71 21.65
C ASP A 24 11.88 4.40 22.94
N SER A 25 10.76 5.12 22.84
CA SER A 25 10.07 5.73 23.97
C SER A 25 8.66 6.14 23.54
N ASP A 26 7.74 6.22 24.49
CA ASP A 26 6.35 6.64 24.26
C ASP A 26 6.25 7.98 23.51
N LYS A 27 7.13 8.93 23.84
CA LYS A 27 7.22 10.23 23.16
C LYS A 27 7.64 10.06 21.71
N ASN A 28 8.71 9.27 21.48
CA ASN A 28 9.24 9.09 20.13
C ASN A 28 8.30 8.30 19.23
N ARG A 29 7.61 7.27 19.75
CA ARG A 29 6.59 6.53 18.99
C ARG A 29 5.43 7.44 18.55
N ARG A 30 4.97 8.33 19.44
CA ARG A 30 3.92 9.31 19.10
C ARG A 30 4.40 10.30 18.04
N LEU A 31 5.60 10.86 18.21
CA LEU A 31 6.19 11.79 17.24
C LEU A 31 6.44 11.11 15.89
N ALA A 32 6.92 9.87 15.90
CA ALA A 32 7.11 9.06 14.71
C ALA A 32 5.80 8.86 13.95
N LEU A 33 4.72 8.43 14.63
CA LEU A 33 3.41 8.26 13.99
C LEU A 33 2.89 9.57 13.37
N LEU A 34 3.06 10.69 14.08
CA LEU A 34 2.67 12.02 13.57
C LEU A 34 3.47 12.43 12.33
N SER A 35 4.78 12.23 12.37
CA SER A 35 5.67 12.52 11.24
C SER A 35 5.35 11.63 10.04
N VAL A 36 5.13 10.34 10.24
CA VAL A 36 4.76 9.40 9.17
C VAL A 36 3.42 9.79 8.54
N ASP A 37 2.40 10.10 9.34
CA ASP A 37 1.09 10.53 8.81
C ASP A 37 1.20 11.85 8.02
N ASN A 38 1.95 12.82 8.54
CA ASN A 38 2.21 14.07 7.81
C ASN A 38 2.97 13.83 6.50
N ALA A 39 3.92 12.89 6.48
CA ALA A 39 4.63 12.52 5.27
C ALA A 39 3.70 11.87 4.25
N VAL A 40 2.75 11.03 4.69
CA VAL A 40 1.71 10.45 3.82
C VAL A 40 0.84 11.57 3.24
N GLU A 41 0.29 12.45 4.07
CA GLU A 41 -0.56 13.56 3.59
C GLU A 41 0.21 14.44 2.58
N LEU A 42 1.45 14.81 2.88
CA LEU A 42 2.28 15.62 2.00
C LEU A 42 2.64 14.88 0.71
N THR A 43 2.93 13.58 0.78
CA THR A 43 3.19 12.72 -0.38
C THR A 43 2.02 12.77 -1.36
N ILE A 44 0.80 12.60 -0.84
CA ILE A 44 -0.42 12.59 -1.66
C ILE A 44 -0.69 13.98 -2.25
N LYS A 45 -0.64 15.03 -1.43
CA LYS A 45 -0.82 16.43 -1.87
C LYS A 45 0.17 16.80 -2.96
N THR A 46 1.46 16.53 -2.71
CA THR A 46 2.52 16.80 -3.69
C THR A 46 2.23 16.06 -4.99
N TYR A 47 2.00 14.74 -4.96
CA TYR A 47 1.77 13.97 -6.18
C TYR A 47 0.57 14.49 -6.98
N LEU A 48 -0.58 14.72 -6.33
CA LEU A 48 -1.80 15.22 -6.98
C LEU A 48 -1.66 16.67 -7.48
N GLY A 49 -0.80 17.47 -6.83
CA GLY A 49 -0.54 18.86 -7.19
C GLY A 49 0.53 19.02 -8.28
N LEU A 50 1.23 17.96 -8.66
CA LEU A 50 2.23 18.02 -9.71
C LEU A 50 1.59 18.38 -11.07
N PRO A 51 2.26 19.21 -11.88
CA PRO A 51 1.86 19.46 -13.25
C PRO A 51 1.68 18.17 -14.06
N LYS A 52 0.65 18.10 -14.91
CA LYS A 52 0.40 16.97 -15.84
C LYS A 52 1.63 16.51 -16.61
N ARG A 53 2.52 17.43 -16.98
CA ARG A 53 3.79 17.15 -17.68
C ARG A 53 4.79 16.31 -16.87
N ILE A 54 4.59 16.15 -15.56
CA ILE A 54 5.43 15.37 -14.65
C ILE A 54 4.78 14.01 -14.35
N ASN A 55 3.52 14.01 -13.90
CA ASN A 55 2.86 12.80 -13.38
C ASN A 55 1.80 12.20 -14.33
N GLY A 56 1.49 12.86 -15.46
CA GLY A 56 0.54 12.41 -16.47
C GLY A 56 -0.94 12.67 -16.15
N ILE A 57 -1.29 13.07 -14.92
CA ILE A 57 -2.68 13.26 -14.49
C ILE A 57 -3.15 14.71 -14.68
N ASN A 58 -4.44 14.89 -14.94
CA ASN A 58 -5.03 16.21 -15.11
C ASN A 58 -6.01 16.50 -13.98
N VAL A 59 -5.50 17.14 -12.92
CA VAL A 59 -6.31 17.58 -11.78
C VAL A 59 -6.67 19.06 -11.96
N PRO A 60 -7.97 19.41 -12.08
CA PRO A 60 -8.39 20.81 -12.11
C PRO A 60 -8.03 21.51 -10.80
N ARG A 61 -7.49 22.73 -10.88
CA ARG A 61 -7.04 23.50 -9.71
C ARG A 61 -8.13 23.67 -8.65
N LYS A 62 -9.38 23.83 -9.07
CA LYS A 62 -10.53 23.99 -8.17
C LYS A 62 -10.79 22.70 -7.39
N GLU A 63 -10.75 21.55 -8.06
CA GLU A 63 -10.91 20.24 -7.42
C GLU A 63 -9.76 19.97 -6.45
N TYR A 64 -8.52 20.28 -6.85
CA TYR A 64 -7.35 20.18 -5.96
C TYR A 64 -7.54 20.97 -4.66
N ALA A 65 -7.96 22.24 -4.77
CA ALA A 65 -8.21 23.06 -3.58
C ALA A 65 -9.23 22.39 -2.66
N GLU A 66 -10.34 21.90 -3.21
CA GLU A 66 -11.44 21.29 -2.45
C GLU A 66 -11.06 19.97 -1.76
N PHE A 67 -10.36 19.07 -2.45
CA PHE A 67 -9.97 17.79 -1.82
C PHE A 67 -8.76 17.93 -0.91
N SER A 68 -7.91 18.95 -1.09
CA SER A 68 -6.72 19.16 -0.25
C SER A 68 -7.01 19.56 1.20
N GLU A 69 -8.27 19.91 1.49
CA GLU A 69 -8.74 20.31 2.82
C GLU A 69 -8.97 19.14 3.78
N SER A 70 -9.12 17.91 3.28
CA SER A 70 -9.33 16.75 4.15
C SER A 70 -8.64 15.49 3.66
N PHE A 71 -8.15 14.70 4.61
CA PHE A 71 -7.44 13.46 4.33
C PHE A 71 -8.30 12.41 3.58
N PRO A 72 -9.58 12.18 3.95
CA PRO A 72 -10.42 11.24 3.18
C PRO A 72 -10.57 11.64 1.72
N LYS A 73 -10.78 12.95 1.43
CA LYS A 73 -10.88 13.43 0.05
C LYS A 73 -9.58 13.29 -0.73
N LEU A 74 -8.42 13.34 -0.06
CA LEU A 74 -7.13 13.04 -0.71
C LEU A 74 -7.03 11.58 -1.15
N LEU A 75 -7.55 10.64 -0.34
CA LEU A 75 -7.62 9.23 -0.72
C LEU A 75 -8.57 9.03 -1.90
N ASP A 76 -9.77 9.63 -1.85
CA ASP A 76 -10.73 9.59 -2.95
C ASP A 76 -10.12 10.13 -4.25
N ALA A 77 -9.35 11.22 -4.16
CA ALA A 77 -8.66 11.81 -5.31
C ALA A 77 -7.56 10.89 -5.88
N LEU A 78 -6.85 10.14 -5.05
CA LEU A 78 -5.92 9.11 -5.54
C LEU A 78 -6.65 8.00 -6.30
N GLU A 79 -7.78 7.53 -5.78
CA GLU A 79 -8.61 6.55 -6.48
C GLU A 79 -9.20 7.10 -7.79
N GLN A 80 -9.44 8.41 -7.87
CA GLN A 80 -9.95 9.02 -9.09
C GLN A 80 -8.87 9.21 -10.16
N TYR A 81 -7.69 9.71 -9.77
CA TYR A 81 -6.68 10.18 -10.73
C TYR A 81 -5.47 9.26 -10.87
N ALA A 82 -5.17 8.45 -9.86
CA ALA A 82 -3.89 7.76 -9.71
C ALA A 82 -4.03 6.25 -9.51
N VAL A 83 -5.16 5.62 -9.90
CA VAL A 83 -5.41 4.17 -9.76
C VAL A 83 -4.20 3.29 -10.11
N PRO A 84 -3.49 3.49 -11.24
CA PRO A 84 -2.36 2.63 -11.59
C PRO A 84 -1.21 2.69 -10.58
N LYS A 85 -1.04 3.85 -9.92
CA LYS A 85 0.00 4.09 -8.93
C LYS A 85 -0.35 3.59 -7.53
N ILE A 86 -1.62 3.31 -7.25
CA ILE A 86 -2.05 2.79 -5.95
C ILE A 86 -2.53 1.33 -6.05
N SER A 87 -2.37 0.71 -7.22
CA SER A 87 -2.75 -0.70 -7.41
C SER A 87 -1.99 -1.59 -6.40
N GLY A 88 -2.74 -2.36 -5.63
CA GLY A 88 -2.24 -3.21 -4.54
C GLY A 88 -1.93 -2.49 -3.22
N ILE A 89 -2.24 -1.20 -3.09
CA ILE A 89 -2.12 -0.45 -1.83
C ILE A 89 -3.53 -0.24 -1.26
N GLU A 90 -3.77 -0.75 -0.07
CA GLU A 90 -5.07 -0.65 0.61
C GLU A 90 -5.22 0.70 1.34
N LEU A 91 -5.82 1.69 0.66
CA LEU A 91 -6.01 3.05 1.20
C LEU A 91 -6.84 3.08 2.50
N GLY A 92 -7.72 2.11 2.71
CA GLY A 92 -8.49 2.00 3.96
C GLY A 92 -7.61 1.78 5.20
N GLU A 93 -6.44 1.14 5.05
CA GLU A 93 -5.49 0.97 6.15
C GLU A 93 -4.76 2.26 6.47
N ILE A 94 -4.39 3.00 5.42
CA ILE A 94 -3.80 4.33 5.54
C ILE A 94 -4.80 5.26 6.25
N GLU A 95 -6.08 5.19 5.89
CA GLU A 95 -7.13 5.95 6.58
C GLU A 95 -7.29 5.53 8.04
N TRP A 96 -7.20 4.23 8.35
CA TRP A 96 -7.26 3.73 9.72
C TRP A 96 -6.11 4.29 10.58
N PHE A 97 -4.87 4.28 10.07
CA PHE A 97 -3.72 4.88 10.75
C PHE A 97 -3.87 6.39 10.93
N HIS A 98 -4.41 7.09 9.94
CA HIS A 98 -4.73 8.51 10.06
C HIS A 98 -5.73 8.79 11.20
N ARG A 99 -6.78 7.97 11.32
CA ARG A 99 -7.73 8.07 12.45
C ARG A 99 -7.07 7.75 13.79
N LEU A 100 -6.19 6.74 13.85
CA LEU A 100 -5.41 6.42 15.04
C LEU A 100 -4.55 7.62 15.48
N ARG A 101 -3.87 8.28 14.54
CA ARG A 101 -3.12 9.52 14.81
C ARG A 101 -4.01 10.59 15.41
N ASN A 102 -5.20 10.82 14.84
CA ASN A 102 -6.13 11.84 15.32
C ASN A 102 -6.58 11.57 16.76
N GLN A 103 -6.81 10.30 17.13
CA GLN A 103 -7.15 9.94 18.50
C GLN A 103 -6.02 10.27 19.48
N LEU A 104 -4.76 9.96 19.14
CA LEU A 104 -3.61 10.25 19.99
C LEU A 104 -3.38 11.75 20.21
N TYR A 105 -3.76 12.58 19.24
CA TYR A 105 -3.64 14.05 19.34
C TYR A 105 -4.76 14.66 20.20
N HIS A 106 -6.00 14.16 20.07
CA HIS A 106 -7.16 14.77 20.71
C HIS A 106 -7.47 14.24 22.11
N GLN A 107 -6.99 13.07 22.50
CA GLN A 107 -7.36 12.50 23.80
C GLN A 107 -6.56 13.05 24.99
N GLY A 108 -5.42 13.74 24.78
CA GLY A 108 -4.71 14.54 25.82
C GLY A 108 -4.23 13.79 27.08
N ASN A 109 -4.55 12.51 27.21
CA ASN A 109 -4.43 11.65 28.37
C ASN A 109 -3.11 10.84 28.40
N GLY A 110 -2.14 11.22 27.56
CA GLY A 110 -0.79 10.65 27.61
C GLY A 110 -0.64 9.24 27.02
N LEU A 111 -1.71 8.64 26.49
CA LEU A 111 -1.66 7.32 25.82
C LEU A 111 -0.72 7.35 24.60
N THR A 112 0.19 6.38 24.51
CA THR A 112 1.07 6.21 23.35
C THR A 112 0.58 5.09 22.44
N VAL A 113 1.29 4.87 21.35
CA VAL A 113 1.06 3.81 20.37
C VAL A 113 2.11 2.72 20.51
N ASP A 114 1.73 1.48 20.23
CA ASP A 114 2.65 0.35 20.17
C ASP A 114 3.68 0.57 19.06
N ARG A 115 4.92 0.17 19.30
CA ARG A 115 6.01 0.32 18.34
C ARG A 115 5.66 -0.33 17.00
N ASP A 116 5.17 -1.58 17.02
CA ASP A 116 4.85 -2.34 15.81
C ASP A 116 3.85 -1.61 14.91
N LYS A 117 2.87 -0.89 15.48
CA LYS A 117 1.91 -0.09 14.70
C LYS A 117 2.59 1.05 13.95
N VAL A 118 3.59 1.69 14.55
CA VAL A 118 4.37 2.74 13.88
C VAL A 118 5.26 2.15 12.80
N GLU A 119 5.87 0.99 13.06
CA GLU A 119 6.69 0.26 12.08
C GLU A 119 5.85 -0.14 10.86
N ILE A 120 4.68 -0.75 11.07
CA ILE A 120 3.72 -1.10 10.00
C ILE A 120 3.31 0.12 9.20
N TYR A 121 2.93 1.21 9.86
CA TYR A 121 2.49 2.40 9.14
C TYR A 121 3.63 3.04 8.33
N SER A 122 4.86 2.98 8.85
CA SER A 122 6.05 3.47 8.15
C SER A 122 6.31 2.68 6.87
N GLU A 123 6.15 1.36 6.89
CA GLU A 123 6.29 0.52 5.68
C GLU A 123 5.14 0.78 4.68
N LEU A 124 3.90 0.98 5.13
CA LEU A 124 2.80 1.39 4.25
C LEU A 124 3.03 2.77 3.62
N ALA A 125 3.51 3.73 4.41
CA ALA A 125 3.87 5.08 3.93
C ALA A 125 5.01 5.03 2.91
N LYS A 126 6.01 4.18 3.17
CA LYS A 126 7.11 3.91 2.22
C LYS A 126 6.56 3.38 0.91
N LEU A 127 5.74 2.33 0.94
CA LEU A 127 5.16 1.73 -0.27
C LEU A 127 4.35 2.75 -1.08
N LEU A 128 3.55 3.58 -0.41
CA LEU A 128 2.82 4.66 -1.06
C LEU A 128 3.76 5.67 -1.73
N PHE A 129 4.78 6.14 -1.01
CA PHE A 129 5.77 7.08 -1.53
C PHE A 129 6.49 6.51 -2.77
N GLU A 130 7.03 5.30 -2.66
CA GLU A 130 7.79 4.65 -3.73
C GLU A 130 6.90 4.42 -4.95
N SER A 131 5.63 4.09 -4.73
CA SER A 131 4.68 3.86 -5.82
C SER A 131 4.25 5.14 -6.54
N LEU A 132 4.04 6.25 -5.82
CA LEU A 132 3.63 7.52 -6.41
C LEU A 132 4.78 8.22 -7.15
N PHE A 133 5.98 8.23 -6.56
CA PHE A 133 7.14 8.93 -7.13
C PHE A 133 8.08 8.04 -7.96
N GLU A 134 7.88 6.72 -7.97
CA GLU A 134 8.76 5.75 -8.63
C GLU A 134 10.23 5.89 -8.18
N GLU A 135 10.43 6.27 -6.91
CA GLU A 135 11.74 6.46 -6.29
C GLU A 135 11.85 5.56 -5.06
N GLN A 136 12.85 4.69 -5.02
CA GLN A 136 13.12 3.86 -3.84
C GLN A 136 13.63 4.70 -2.66
N LEU A 137 13.09 4.39 -1.49
CA LEU A 137 13.55 4.89 -0.20
C LEU A 137 14.53 3.88 0.41
N SER A 138 15.75 4.33 0.63
CA SER A 138 16.75 3.59 1.39
C SER A 138 16.84 4.16 2.80
N PHE A 139 16.30 3.42 3.78
CA PHE A 139 16.49 3.76 5.19
C PHE A 139 17.82 3.22 5.72
N ALA A 140 18.29 3.77 6.84
CA ALA A 140 19.45 3.20 7.52
C ALA A 140 19.15 1.75 7.94
N PRO A 141 20.13 0.83 7.94
CA PRO A 141 19.90 -0.58 8.27
C PRO A 141 19.20 -0.80 9.63
N GLU A 142 19.46 0.08 10.59
CA GLU A 142 18.88 0.07 11.95
C GLU A 142 17.38 0.37 11.96
N ASP A 143 16.88 1.03 10.92
CA ASP A 143 15.48 1.44 10.74
C ASP A 143 14.70 0.46 9.85
N GLN A 144 15.37 -0.56 9.30
CA GLN A 144 14.78 -1.48 8.36
C GLN A 144 14.07 -2.61 9.10
N HIS A 145 12.74 -2.58 9.09
CA HIS A 145 11.90 -3.74 9.45
C HIS A 145 11.84 -4.70 8.27
N GLN A 146 13.01 -5.15 7.80
CA GLN A 146 13.21 -5.68 6.46
C GLN A 146 12.21 -6.78 6.07
N MET A 147 11.92 -7.72 6.97
CA MET A 147 10.93 -8.78 6.71
C MET A 147 9.51 -8.26 6.54
N LEU A 148 9.10 -7.25 7.31
CA LEU A 148 7.78 -6.62 7.19
C LEU A 148 7.67 -5.86 5.86
N GLY A 149 8.67 -5.04 5.54
CA GLY A 149 8.72 -4.30 4.28
C GLY A 149 8.75 -5.24 3.06
N GLU A 150 9.58 -6.29 3.09
CA GLU A 150 9.64 -7.32 2.04
C GLU A 150 8.28 -8.03 1.87
N PHE A 151 7.63 -8.39 2.97
CA PHE A 151 6.32 -9.04 2.94
C PHE A 151 5.23 -8.14 2.35
N LEU A 152 5.15 -6.89 2.78
CA LEU A 152 4.15 -5.94 2.26
C LEU A 152 4.43 -5.59 0.79
N ALA A 153 5.69 -5.46 0.39
CA ALA A 153 6.06 -5.26 -1.02
C ALA A 153 5.69 -6.47 -1.90
N ALA A 154 5.95 -7.69 -1.42
CA ALA A 154 5.52 -8.91 -2.09
C ALA A 154 4.00 -8.99 -2.21
N TRP A 155 3.27 -8.55 -1.17
CA TRP A 155 1.81 -8.46 -1.18
C TRP A 155 1.28 -7.47 -2.21
N VAL A 156 1.81 -6.25 -2.27
CA VAL A 156 1.45 -5.25 -3.30
C VAL A 156 1.68 -5.82 -4.71
N SER A 157 2.81 -6.49 -4.91
CA SER A 157 3.16 -7.10 -6.20
C SER A 157 2.17 -8.20 -6.60
N PHE A 158 1.79 -9.04 -5.64
CA PHE A 158 0.77 -10.06 -5.80
C PHE A 158 -0.60 -9.46 -6.15
N GLU A 159 -1.04 -8.40 -5.46
CA GLU A 159 -2.33 -7.76 -5.74
C GLU A 159 -2.37 -7.12 -7.13
N ARG A 160 -1.27 -6.50 -7.57
CA ARG A 160 -1.13 -5.99 -8.94
C ARG A 160 -1.28 -7.11 -9.97
N MET A 161 -0.59 -8.23 -9.75
CA MET A 161 -0.67 -9.41 -10.61
C MET A 161 -2.12 -9.92 -10.68
N ILE A 162 -2.84 -10.03 -9.55
CA ILE A 162 -4.25 -10.45 -9.56
C ILE A 162 -5.12 -9.42 -10.30
N ALA A 163 -4.88 -8.12 -10.11
CA ALA A 163 -5.63 -7.07 -10.82
C ALA A 163 -5.49 -7.22 -12.35
N GLU A 164 -4.29 -7.50 -12.84
CA GLU A 164 -4.05 -7.74 -14.27
C GLU A 164 -4.67 -9.07 -14.74
N LEU A 165 -4.53 -10.16 -13.97
CA LEU A 165 -5.22 -11.42 -14.28
C LEU A 165 -6.74 -11.26 -14.34
N SER A 166 -7.30 -10.43 -13.45
CA SER A 166 -8.73 -10.12 -13.42
C SER A 166 -9.18 -9.44 -14.70
N LYS A 167 -8.39 -8.49 -15.21
CA LYS A 167 -8.66 -7.79 -16.47
C LYS A 167 -8.56 -8.75 -17.66
N LEU A 168 -7.51 -9.56 -17.72
CA LEU A 168 -7.33 -10.55 -18.80
C LEU A 168 -8.47 -11.57 -18.86
N ASN A 169 -9.01 -11.94 -17.69
CA ASN A 169 -10.12 -12.87 -17.58
C ASN A 169 -11.48 -12.18 -17.38
N ALA A 170 -11.60 -10.88 -17.65
CA ALA A 170 -12.79 -10.10 -17.36
C ALA A 170 -14.06 -10.72 -17.98
N ALA A 171 -13.98 -11.21 -19.22
CA ALA A 171 -15.09 -11.86 -19.92
C ALA A 171 -15.60 -13.15 -19.21
N LYS A 172 -14.72 -13.85 -18.49
CA LYS A 172 -15.08 -15.04 -17.70
C LYS A 172 -15.52 -14.68 -16.28
N LEU A 173 -15.10 -13.52 -15.78
CA LEU A 173 -15.30 -13.08 -14.40
C LEU A 173 -16.51 -12.13 -14.23
N THR A 174 -17.02 -11.55 -15.30
CA THR A 174 -18.21 -10.68 -15.27
C THR A 174 -19.48 -11.44 -14.91
N THR A 175 -20.27 -10.85 -14.02
CA THR A 175 -21.69 -11.21 -13.83
C THR A 175 -22.58 -10.30 -14.66
N LEU A 176 -23.84 -10.69 -14.89
CA LEU A 176 -24.90 -9.95 -15.61
C LEU A 176 -25.01 -8.42 -15.34
N ALA A 177 -24.40 -7.90 -14.28
CA ALA A 177 -24.41 -6.48 -13.90
C ALA A 177 -23.12 -5.70 -14.27
N GLY A 178 -22.17 -6.27 -15.02
CA GLY A 178 -21.03 -5.53 -15.59
C GLY A 178 -19.98 -4.98 -14.60
N ARG A 179 -20.11 -5.22 -13.29
CA ARG A 179 -19.16 -4.75 -12.27
C ARG A 179 -18.10 -5.81 -11.93
N THR A 180 -16.84 -5.49 -12.20
CA THR A 180 -15.68 -6.24 -11.72
C THR A 180 -15.55 -6.03 -10.22
N ARG A 181 -15.52 -7.11 -9.42
CA ARG A 181 -15.29 -7.02 -7.96
C ARG A 181 -13.82 -6.71 -7.68
N PRO A 182 -13.48 -6.18 -6.49
CA PRO A 182 -12.09 -6.07 -6.05
C PRO A 182 -11.34 -7.40 -6.24
N PRO A 183 -10.08 -7.40 -6.69
CA PRO A 183 -9.38 -8.61 -7.15
C PRO A 183 -9.40 -9.76 -6.12
N LEU A 184 -9.16 -9.47 -4.84
CA LEU A 184 -9.19 -10.47 -3.77
C LEU A 184 -10.59 -11.04 -3.48
N MET A 185 -11.66 -10.29 -3.75
CA MET A 185 -13.05 -10.77 -3.66
C MET A 185 -13.48 -11.60 -4.88
N ALA A 186 -12.68 -11.57 -5.96
CA ALA A 186 -12.90 -12.36 -7.17
C ALA A 186 -12.23 -13.74 -7.10
N MET A 187 -11.37 -14.03 -6.11
CA MET A 187 -10.62 -15.29 -5.97
C MET A 187 -11.49 -16.54 -6.09
N GLY A 188 -12.59 -16.63 -5.34
CA GLY A 188 -13.49 -17.78 -5.41
C GLY A 188 -14.13 -17.98 -6.80
N ARG A 189 -14.28 -16.90 -7.57
CA ARG A 189 -14.73 -16.96 -8.97
C ARG A 189 -13.59 -17.38 -9.89
N MET A 190 -12.39 -16.85 -9.70
CA MET A 190 -11.20 -17.22 -10.46
C MET A 190 -10.88 -18.72 -10.35
N VAL A 191 -11.06 -19.33 -9.17
CA VAL A 191 -10.95 -20.79 -9.01
C VAL A 191 -12.00 -21.51 -9.85
N ARG A 192 -13.26 -21.06 -9.82
CA ARG A 192 -14.35 -21.70 -10.59
C ARG A 192 -14.13 -21.64 -12.10
N VAL A 193 -13.52 -20.56 -12.60
CA VAL A 193 -13.22 -20.40 -14.04
C VAL A 193 -11.86 -20.96 -14.43
N GLY A 194 -11.17 -21.65 -13.51
CA GLY A 194 -9.90 -22.34 -13.76
C GLY A 194 -8.68 -21.42 -13.88
N VAL A 195 -8.78 -20.18 -13.39
CA VAL A 195 -7.64 -19.24 -13.35
C VAL A 195 -6.69 -19.59 -12.20
N PHE A 196 -7.22 -20.03 -11.05
CA PHE A 196 -6.42 -20.50 -9.92
C PHE A 196 -6.74 -21.95 -9.55
N GLU A 197 -5.73 -22.69 -9.09
CA GLU A 197 -5.97 -23.99 -8.48
C GLU A 197 -6.60 -23.83 -7.07
N PRO A 198 -7.50 -24.74 -6.64
CA PRO A 198 -8.11 -24.65 -5.32
C PRO A 198 -7.10 -24.66 -4.15
N ALA A 199 -5.99 -25.39 -4.31
CA ALA A 199 -4.92 -25.44 -3.31
C ALA A 199 -4.24 -24.07 -3.14
N GLU A 200 -3.99 -23.38 -4.25
CA GLU A 200 -3.36 -22.06 -4.24
C GLU A 200 -4.30 -20.99 -3.69
N ALA A 201 -5.60 -21.07 -3.98
CA ALA A 201 -6.57 -20.16 -3.39
C ALA A 201 -6.63 -20.29 -1.85
N LYS A 202 -6.50 -21.52 -1.33
CA LYS A 202 -6.39 -21.75 0.12
C LYS A 202 -5.11 -21.13 0.69
N GLU A 203 -3.99 -21.30 0.00
CA GLU A 203 -2.71 -20.71 0.39
C GLU A 203 -2.76 -19.17 0.39
N ILE A 204 -3.38 -18.56 -0.62
CA ILE A 204 -3.60 -17.11 -0.70
C ILE A 204 -4.47 -16.62 0.47
N ASP A 205 -5.53 -17.35 0.82
CA ASP A 205 -6.39 -17.00 1.95
C ASP A 205 -5.63 -17.07 3.29
N GLU A 206 -4.71 -18.01 3.46
CA GLU A 206 -3.82 -18.07 4.62
C GLU A 206 -2.87 -16.87 4.68
N LEU A 207 -2.23 -16.53 3.56
CA LEU A 207 -1.33 -15.37 3.46
C LEU A 207 -2.07 -14.06 3.72
N ARG A 208 -3.32 -13.92 3.23
CA ARG A 208 -4.19 -12.77 3.50
C ARG A 208 -4.50 -12.62 4.98
N LYS A 209 -4.75 -13.73 5.69
CA LYS A 209 -5.01 -13.70 7.13
C LYS A 209 -3.80 -13.20 7.89
N ILE A 210 -2.62 -13.74 7.59
CA ILE A 210 -1.35 -13.27 8.19
C ILE A 210 -1.19 -11.77 7.96
N ARG A 211 -1.39 -11.30 6.72
CA ARG A 211 -1.30 -9.88 6.38
C ARG A 211 -2.25 -9.03 7.22
N ASN A 212 -3.52 -9.41 7.28
CA ASN A 212 -4.52 -8.63 8.02
C ASN A 212 -4.25 -8.63 9.52
N GLU A 213 -3.87 -9.78 10.10
CA GLU A 213 -3.52 -9.88 11.51
C GLU A 213 -2.30 -9.01 11.84
N VAL A 214 -1.29 -8.99 10.96
CA VAL A 214 -0.12 -8.12 11.12
C VAL A 214 -0.51 -6.65 11.01
N VAL A 215 -1.16 -6.23 9.93
CA VAL A 215 -1.43 -4.81 9.69
C VAL A 215 -2.34 -4.20 10.76
N HIS A 216 -3.32 -4.98 11.23
CA HIS A 216 -4.20 -4.55 12.33
C HIS A 216 -3.58 -4.73 13.73
N GLY A 217 -2.32 -5.20 13.82
CA GLY A 217 -1.59 -5.36 15.08
C GLY A 217 -2.20 -6.42 16.01
N ILE A 218 -2.87 -7.43 15.45
CA ILE A 218 -3.43 -8.58 16.18
C ILE A 218 -2.30 -9.54 16.59
N VAL A 219 -1.27 -9.66 15.76
CA VAL A 219 -0.10 -10.51 15.99
C VAL A 219 1.19 -9.72 15.79
N ASP A 220 2.23 -10.09 16.53
CA ASP A 220 3.58 -9.56 16.31
C ASP A 220 4.13 -10.13 15.00
N TYR A 221 4.38 -9.25 14.03
CA TYR A 221 4.89 -9.61 12.72
C TYR A 221 6.24 -10.35 12.78
N LYS A 222 7.05 -10.12 13.82
CA LYS A 222 8.35 -10.79 14.04
C LYS A 222 8.18 -12.28 14.28
N THR A 223 6.99 -12.72 14.69
CA THR A 223 6.68 -14.12 14.98
C THR A 223 6.06 -14.85 13.78
N VAL A 224 5.29 -14.15 12.95
CA VAL A 224 4.52 -14.75 11.85
C VAL A 224 5.15 -14.52 10.48
N ILE A 225 5.86 -13.42 10.26
CA ILE A 225 6.55 -13.14 9.00
C ILE A 225 7.96 -13.71 9.05
N ASN A 226 8.25 -14.60 8.12
CA ASN A 226 9.58 -15.15 7.89
C ASN A 226 9.81 -15.37 6.40
N ARG A 227 11.06 -15.67 6.01
CA ARG A 227 11.43 -15.83 4.61
C ARG A 227 10.59 -16.88 3.88
N LYS A 228 10.13 -17.95 4.56
CA LYS A 228 9.28 -18.96 3.92
C LYS A 228 7.90 -18.40 3.58
N VAL A 229 7.32 -17.55 4.43
CA VAL A 229 6.03 -16.89 4.16
C VAL A 229 6.14 -15.96 2.94
N ILE A 230 7.22 -15.18 2.87
CA ILE A 230 7.49 -14.30 1.72
C ILE A 230 7.67 -15.12 0.44
N GLN A 231 8.51 -16.16 0.47
CA GLN A 231 8.76 -17.05 -0.67
C GLN A 231 7.50 -17.77 -1.18
N ARG A 232 6.57 -18.13 -0.31
CA ARG A 232 5.28 -18.71 -0.71
C ARG A 232 4.50 -17.74 -1.61
N LEU A 233 4.43 -16.47 -1.20
CA LEU A 233 3.74 -15.43 -1.93
C LEU A 233 4.46 -15.06 -3.24
N GLU A 234 5.80 -14.93 -3.20
CA GLU A 234 6.64 -14.69 -4.38
C GLU A 234 6.44 -15.81 -5.42
N LYS A 235 6.48 -17.08 -4.99
CA LYS A 235 6.31 -18.23 -5.89
C LYS A 235 4.96 -18.24 -6.60
N ILE A 236 3.88 -17.92 -5.90
CA ILE A 236 2.54 -17.79 -6.52
C ILE A 236 2.55 -16.62 -7.51
N THR A 237 3.11 -15.48 -7.11
CA THR A 237 3.19 -14.30 -7.96
C THR A 237 3.96 -14.58 -9.25
N GLU A 238 5.14 -15.20 -9.17
CA GLU A 238 5.98 -15.57 -10.31
C GLU A 238 5.27 -16.56 -11.25
N LYS A 239 4.63 -17.61 -10.71
CA LYS A 239 3.88 -18.59 -11.51
C LYS A 239 2.85 -17.90 -12.41
N TYR A 240 2.11 -16.95 -11.85
CA TYR A 240 1.02 -16.29 -12.56
C TYR A 240 1.47 -15.09 -13.39
N GLN A 241 2.59 -14.45 -13.03
CA GLN A 241 3.23 -13.47 -13.89
C GLN A 241 3.68 -14.10 -15.21
N HIS A 242 4.26 -15.30 -15.19
CA HIS A 242 4.59 -16.03 -16.42
C HIS A 242 3.37 -16.33 -17.30
N VAL A 243 2.20 -16.57 -16.70
CA VAL A 243 0.94 -16.76 -17.46
C VAL A 243 0.50 -15.46 -18.13
N LEU A 244 0.62 -14.32 -17.44
CA LEU A 244 0.35 -13.00 -18.01
C LEU A 244 1.30 -12.71 -19.17
N ASP A 245 2.60 -12.93 -18.99
CA ASP A 245 3.63 -12.65 -19.99
C ASP A 245 3.53 -13.57 -21.23
N SER A 246 3.02 -14.80 -21.05
CA SER A 246 2.83 -15.78 -22.13
C SER A 246 1.48 -15.65 -22.85
N SER A 247 0.56 -14.83 -22.33
CA SER A 247 -0.74 -14.60 -22.95
C SER A 247 -0.63 -13.54 -24.05
N PRO A 248 -1.29 -13.71 -25.21
CA PRO A 248 -1.31 -12.67 -26.23
C PRO A 248 -1.88 -11.37 -25.64
N PRO A 249 -1.37 -10.19 -26.04
CA PRO A 249 -1.90 -8.92 -25.57
C PRO A 249 -3.41 -8.88 -25.85
N PRO A 250 -4.21 -8.32 -24.92
CA PRO A 250 -5.65 -8.20 -25.13
C PRO A 250 -5.88 -7.51 -26.47
N ALA A 251 -6.63 -8.15 -27.37
CA ALA A 251 -7.09 -7.53 -28.60
C ALA A 251 -7.82 -6.24 -28.21
N ASP A 252 -7.34 -5.11 -28.74
CA ASP A 252 -7.72 -3.76 -28.37
C ASP A 252 -9.21 -3.61 -28.03
N ALA A 253 -9.49 -2.98 -26.88
CA ALA A 253 -10.80 -2.47 -26.47
C ALA A 253 -10.85 -0.95 -26.64
#